data_AF-A0A535DB75-F1
#
_entry.id   AF-A0A535DB75-F1
#
_cell.length_a   1.000
_cell.length_b   1.000
_cell.length_c   1.000
_cell.angle_alpha   90.00
_cell.angle_beta   90.00
_cell.angle_gamma   90.00
#
_symmetry.space_group_name_H-M   'P 1'
#
loop_
_entity.id
_entity.type
_entity.pdbx_description
1 polymer ?
#
loop_
_entity_poly.entity_id
_entity_poly.type
_entity_poly.pdbx_seq_one_letter_code
_entity_poly.pdbx_strand_id
1 'polypeptide(L)'
;MSEPKASSNRMPITRRHALYPMLVLYALVGLIFGPIDHQVSEDMPESNTHPYFPDHIWPYPILATAVLVGLGLMALIGQPLLESGQPADPRAAIIPLPEWYFLALFQFGKLGPALISKMLVPAVLVLGLMLWPLVDSGLGPGIARRLGWHEWPAPKRNVITGTIWIAGLAIIATLTLWSALAPQLCIPWPYNGPACGG
;
A
#
# COMPACT_ATOMS: atom_id res chain seq x y z
N MET A 1 -31.32 44.32 -21.21
CA MET A 1 -30.09 43.53 -21.49
C MET A 1 -30.02 42.45 -20.44
N SER A 2 -30.35 41.21 -20.81
CA SER A 2 -30.39 40.08 -19.90
C SER A 2 -29.00 39.44 -19.89
N GLU A 3 -28.36 39.36 -18.73
CA GLU A 3 -27.07 38.66 -18.58
C GLU A 3 -27.20 37.19 -18.99
N PRO A 4 -26.24 36.62 -19.74
CA PRO A 4 -26.27 35.22 -20.10
C PRO A 4 -25.98 34.38 -18.85
N LYS A 5 -26.96 33.56 -18.47
CA LYS A 5 -26.88 32.59 -17.37
C LYS A 5 -25.73 31.61 -17.64
N ALA A 6 -24.66 31.69 -16.86
CA ALA A 6 -23.54 30.75 -16.96
C ALA A 6 -24.05 29.31 -16.77
N SER A 7 -24.03 28.53 -17.84
CA SER A 7 -24.29 27.10 -17.82
C SER A 7 -23.22 26.41 -16.98
N SER A 8 -23.50 26.20 -15.70
CA SER A 8 -22.74 25.28 -14.84
C SER A 8 -22.94 23.87 -15.39
N ASN A 9 -21.99 23.44 -16.23
CA ASN A 9 -21.90 22.06 -16.68
C ASN A 9 -21.54 21.22 -15.45
N ARG A 10 -22.55 20.71 -14.72
CA ARG A 10 -22.31 19.86 -13.54
C ARG A 10 -21.57 18.62 -14.03
N MET A 11 -20.33 18.45 -13.59
CA MET A 11 -19.58 17.22 -13.82
C MET A 11 -20.44 16.02 -13.37
N PRO A 12 -20.42 14.89 -14.09
CA PRO A 12 -21.19 13.69 -13.76
C PRO A 12 -20.61 12.96 -12.54
N ILE A 13 -20.52 13.65 -11.40
CA ILE A 13 -19.97 13.16 -10.15
C ILE A 13 -21.01 12.24 -9.47
N THR A 14 -22.30 12.56 -9.60
CA THR A 14 -23.38 11.98 -8.78
C THR A 14 -23.64 10.49 -9.02
N ARG A 15 -23.65 10.00 -10.28
CA ARG A 15 -23.97 8.59 -10.57
C ARG A 15 -22.82 7.62 -10.28
N ARG A 16 -21.56 8.06 -10.45
CA ARG A 16 -20.37 7.25 -10.16
C ARG A 16 -20.04 7.19 -8.67
N HIS A 17 -20.53 8.16 -7.88
CA HIS A 17 -20.26 8.27 -6.45
C HIS A 17 -20.84 7.13 -5.60
N ALA A 18 -22.04 6.64 -5.90
CA ALA A 18 -22.68 5.59 -5.10
C ALA A 18 -22.20 4.17 -5.48
N LEU A 19 -21.79 3.97 -6.74
CA LEU A 19 -21.33 2.67 -7.21
C LEU A 19 -19.99 2.27 -6.57
N TYR A 20 -19.08 3.23 -6.39
CA TYR A 20 -17.76 2.98 -5.80
C TYR A 20 -17.83 2.36 -4.39
N PRO A 21 -18.51 2.97 -3.38
CA PRO A 21 -18.57 2.38 -2.05
C PRO A 21 -19.28 1.03 -2.05
N MET A 22 -20.28 0.81 -2.91
CA MET A 22 -20.95 -0.49 -3.02
C MET A 22 -20.01 -1.59 -3.51
N LEU A 23 -19.24 -1.33 -4.57
CA LEU A 23 -18.27 -2.29 -5.10
C LEU A 23 -17.14 -2.57 -4.11
N VAL A 24 -16.65 -1.53 -3.43
CA VAL A 24 -15.61 -1.66 -2.39
C VAL A 24 -16.12 -2.52 -1.23
N LEU A 25 -17.34 -2.26 -0.72
CA LEU A 25 -17.93 -3.05 0.35
C LEU A 25 -18.10 -4.51 -0.08
N TYR A 26 -18.61 -4.76 -1.29
CA TYR A 26 -18.77 -6.12 -1.81
C TYR A 26 -17.42 -6.87 -1.87
N ALA A 27 -16.37 -6.22 -2.40
CA ALA A 27 -15.04 -6.80 -2.45
C ALA A 27 -14.46 -7.06 -1.05
N LEU A 28 -14.65 -6.13 -0.11
CA LEU A 28 -14.18 -6.27 1.28
C LEU A 28 -14.87 -7.43 2.00
N VAL A 29 -16.18 -7.62 1.80
CA VAL A 29 -16.91 -8.75 2.38
C VAL A 29 -16.31 -10.07 1.89
N GLY A 30 -16.07 -10.20 0.58
CA GLY A 30 -15.42 -11.41 0.03
C GLY A 30 -14.00 -11.64 0.57
N LEU A 31 -13.25 -10.56 0.83
CA LEU A 31 -11.90 -10.66 1.38
C LEU A 31 -11.89 -11.03 2.87
N ILE A 32 -12.76 -10.43 3.67
CA ILE A 32 -12.83 -10.64 5.13
C ILE A 32 -13.42 -12.01 5.47
N PHE A 33 -14.45 -12.44 4.73
CA PHE A 33 -15.13 -13.72 4.93
C PHE A 33 -14.67 -14.79 3.92
N GLY A 34 -13.48 -14.61 3.34
CA GLY A 34 -12.87 -15.56 2.41
C GLY A 34 -12.56 -16.93 3.05
N PRO A 35 -11.82 -17.81 2.37
CA PRO A 35 -11.66 -19.20 2.82
C PRO A 35 -10.91 -19.33 4.16
N ILE A 36 -11.62 -19.79 5.19
CA ILE A 36 -11.13 -20.10 6.55
C ILE A 36 -10.93 -21.62 6.68
N ASP A 37 -10.21 -22.24 5.74
CA ASP A 37 -10.14 -23.71 5.68
C ASP A 37 -8.92 -24.28 6.42
N HIS A 38 -7.80 -23.56 6.47
CA HIS A 38 -6.55 -24.03 7.08
C HIS A 38 -6.16 -23.17 8.29
N GLN A 39 -6.10 -23.77 9.48
CA GLN A 39 -5.73 -23.04 10.71
C GLN A 39 -4.23 -23.14 10.96
N VAL A 40 -3.62 -22.01 11.36
CA VAL A 40 -2.18 -21.94 11.67
C VAL A 40 -1.76 -22.93 12.78
N SER A 41 -2.68 -23.27 13.69
CA SER A 41 -2.44 -24.26 14.75
C SER A 41 -2.24 -25.69 14.23
N GLU A 42 -2.74 -26.03 13.05
CA GLU A 42 -2.60 -27.38 12.47
C GLU A 42 -1.16 -27.65 11.99
N ASP A 43 -0.39 -26.60 11.70
CA ASP A 43 1.01 -26.71 11.28
C ASP A 43 2.01 -26.71 12.45
N MET A 44 1.53 -26.60 13.70
CA MET A 44 2.38 -26.47 14.89
C MET A 44 2.27 -27.70 15.81
N PRO A 45 3.37 -28.13 16.45
CA PRO A 45 3.30 -29.20 17.44
C PRO A 45 2.41 -28.79 18.62
N GLU A 46 1.63 -29.72 19.16
CA GLU A 46 0.66 -29.45 20.23
C GLU A 46 1.29 -28.78 21.46
N SER A 47 2.56 -29.07 21.76
CA SER A 47 3.29 -28.45 22.88
C SER A 47 3.48 -26.93 22.76
N ASN A 48 3.41 -26.39 21.54
CA ASN A 48 3.54 -24.96 21.24
C ASN A 48 2.19 -24.30 20.96
N THR A 49 1.09 -25.03 21.15
CA THR A 49 -0.26 -24.53 20.90
C THR A 49 -0.96 -24.27 22.22
N HIS A 50 -1.48 -23.06 22.38
CA HIS A 50 -2.27 -22.68 23.54
C HIS A 50 -3.76 -22.63 23.17
N PRO A 51 -4.67 -22.97 24.11
CA PRO A 51 -6.11 -22.85 23.87
C PRO A 51 -6.50 -21.43 23.48
N TYR A 52 -7.42 -21.30 22.53
CA TYR A 52 -7.93 -19.99 22.07
C TYR A 52 -8.57 -19.19 23.22
N PHE A 53 -9.39 -19.85 24.02
CA PHE A 53 -9.95 -19.26 25.24
C PHE A 53 -9.29 -19.89 26.47
N PRO A 54 -8.80 -19.08 27.45
CA PRO A 54 -8.88 -17.63 27.53
C PRO A 54 -7.67 -16.87 26.95
N ASP A 55 -6.55 -17.57 26.74
CA ASP A 55 -5.23 -16.96 26.56
C ASP A 55 -5.13 -16.08 25.31
N HIS A 56 -5.83 -16.44 24.23
CA HIS A 56 -5.81 -15.68 22.98
C HIS A 56 -6.86 -14.57 22.94
N ILE A 57 -8.00 -14.72 23.65
CA ILE A 57 -9.08 -13.73 23.63
C ILE A 57 -8.72 -12.45 24.40
N TRP A 58 -8.12 -12.56 25.59
CA TRP A 58 -7.90 -11.40 26.47
C TRP A 58 -7.01 -10.28 25.91
N PRO A 59 -5.95 -10.57 25.12
CA PRO A 59 -5.15 -9.52 24.49
C PRO A 59 -5.93 -8.68 23.46
N TYR A 60 -6.94 -9.24 22.78
CA TYR A 60 -7.62 -8.53 21.69
C TYR A 60 -8.40 -7.29 22.14
N PRO A 61 -9.23 -7.31 23.21
CA PRO A 61 -9.87 -6.11 23.73
C PRO A 61 -8.87 -5.03 24.14
N ILE A 62 -7.72 -5.42 24.70
CA ILE A 62 -6.66 -4.48 25.12
C ILE A 62 -6.06 -3.80 23.89
N LEU A 63 -5.69 -4.60 22.87
CA LEU A 63 -5.18 -4.08 21.60
C LEU A 63 -6.21 -3.21 20.88
N ALA A 64 -7.47 -3.63 20.84
CA ALA A 64 -8.56 -2.87 20.24
C ALA A 64 -8.75 -1.52 20.96
N THR A 65 -8.70 -1.51 22.29
CA THR A 65 -8.76 -0.28 23.09
C THR A 65 -7.57 0.62 22.80
N ALA A 66 -6.35 0.07 22.73
CA ALA A 66 -5.14 0.83 22.41
C ALA A 66 -5.22 1.46 21.00
N VAL A 67 -5.70 0.71 20.00
CA VAL A 67 -5.93 1.23 18.64
C VAL A 67 -6.99 2.34 18.65
N LEU A 68 -8.12 2.15 19.33
CA LEU A 68 -9.18 3.16 19.41
C LEU A 68 -8.71 4.43 20.13
N VAL A 69 -7.95 4.31 21.21
CA VAL A 69 -7.35 5.45 21.90
C VAL A 69 -6.35 6.16 20.99
N GLY A 70 -5.48 5.42 20.29
CA GLY A 70 -4.53 6.00 19.34
C GLY A 70 -5.22 6.76 18.20
N LEU A 71 -6.27 6.17 17.62
CA LEU A 71 -7.10 6.82 16.59
C LEU A 71 -7.84 8.05 17.14
N GLY A 72 -8.36 7.96 18.36
CA GLY A 72 -9.02 9.08 19.04
C GLY A 72 -8.05 10.25 19.28
N LEU A 73 -6.83 9.97 19.74
CA LEU A 73 -5.79 10.98 19.90
C LEU A 73 -5.36 11.59 18.56
N MET A 74 -5.19 10.77 17.51
CA MET A 74 -4.96 11.28 16.15
C MET A 74 -6.11 12.15 15.66
N ALA A 75 -7.36 11.79 15.93
CA ALA A 75 -8.52 12.57 15.53
C ALA A 75 -8.63 13.90 16.29
N LEU A 76 -8.13 13.97 17.54
CA LEU A 76 -8.13 15.20 18.34
C LEU A 76 -6.96 16.12 18.00
N ILE A 77 -5.75 15.57 17.83
CA ILE A 77 -4.52 16.34 17.64
C ILE A 77 -4.27 16.62 16.14
N GLY A 78 -4.66 15.70 15.27
CA GLY A 78 -4.38 15.72 13.84
C GLY A 78 -5.40 16.48 12.98
N GLN A 79 -6.44 17.10 13.56
CA GLN A 79 -7.45 17.82 12.77
C GLN A 79 -6.87 18.85 11.79
N PRO A 80 -5.88 19.68 12.15
CA PRO A 80 -5.32 20.66 11.23
C PRO A 80 -4.62 20.01 10.01
N LEU A 81 -4.17 18.75 10.14
CA LEU A 81 -3.56 17.98 9.05
C LEU A 81 -4.61 17.30 8.17
N LEU A 82 -5.85 17.18 8.64
CA LEU A 82 -6.97 16.52 7.97
C LEU A 82 -7.90 17.51 7.25
N GLU A 83 -7.62 18.81 7.34
CA GLU A 83 -8.38 19.82 6.61
C GLU A 83 -8.19 19.64 5.11
N SER A 84 -9.30 19.44 4.39
CA SER A 84 -9.29 19.44 2.93
C SER A 84 -8.75 20.77 2.44
N GLY A 85 -7.80 20.73 1.49
CA GLY A 85 -7.25 21.92 0.88
C GLY A 85 -8.28 22.80 0.17
N GLN A 86 -7.80 23.85 -0.51
CA GLN A 86 -8.67 24.76 -1.26
C GLN A 86 -9.61 23.99 -2.20
N PRO A 87 -10.87 24.45 -2.36
CA PRO A 87 -11.79 23.86 -3.32
C PRO A 87 -11.14 23.72 -4.68
N ALA A 88 -11.35 22.58 -5.34
CA ALA A 88 -10.70 22.28 -6.61
C ALA A 88 -11.03 23.37 -7.65
N ASP A 89 -10.04 24.19 -7.99
CA ASP A 89 -10.11 25.15 -9.09
C ASP A 89 -9.45 24.52 -10.33
N PRO A 90 -10.22 24.20 -11.39
CA PRO A 90 -9.67 23.67 -12.63
C PRO A 90 -8.69 24.61 -13.35
N ARG A 91 -8.62 25.88 -12.95
CA ARG A 91 -7.73 26.90 -13.54
C ARG A 91 -6.38 26.98 -12.82
N ALA A 92 -6.25 26.39 -11.63
CA ALA A 92 -5.00 26.39 -10.89
C ALA A 92 -4.01 25.38 -11.51
N ALA A 93 -2.84 25.86 -11.94
CA ALA A 93 -1.75 25.02 -12.45
C ALA A 93 -0.85 24.51 -11.32
N ILE A 94 -1.45 23.89 -10.29
CA ILE A 94 -0.73 23.30 -9.16
C ILE A 94 -0.63 21.80 -9.41
N ILE A 95 0.54 21.21 -9.19
CA ILE A 95 0.72 19.76 -9.23
C ILE A 95 0.15 19.20 -7.91
N PRO A 96 -0.96 18.45 -7.93
CA PRO A 96 -1.53 17.90 -6.70
C PRO A 96 -0.65 16.75 -6.21
N LEU A 97 -0.14 16.86 -4.98
CA LEU A 97 0.48 15.73 -4.30
C LEU A 97 -0.63 14.77 -3.84
N PRO A 98 -0.49 13.46 -4.09
CA PRO A 98 -1.45 12.49 -3.62
C PRO A 98 -1.28 12.20 -2.13
N GLU A 99 -2.24 11.46 -1.57
CA GLU A 99 -2.20 10.98 -0.19
C GLU A 99 -0.95 10.14 0.12
N TRP A 100 -0.57 10.10 1.41
CA TRP A 100 0.70 9.54 1.89
C TRP A 100 0.97 8.10 1.43
N TYR A 101 -0.08 7.27 1.32
CA TYR A 101 0.02 5.87 0.89
C TYR A 101 0.31 5.71 -0.61
N PHE A 102 0.18 6.78 -1.40
CA PHE A 102 0.51 6.81 -2.83
C PHE A 102 1.80 7.57 -3.16
N LEU A 103 2.45 8.20 -2.19
CA LEU A 103 3.67 8.99 -2.41
C LEU A 103 4.79 8.17 -3.06
N ALA A 104 4.97 6.91 -2.63
CA ALA A 104 5.96 6.03 -3.24
C ALA A 104 5.72 5.81 -4.75
N LEU A 105 4.48 5.55 -5.13
CA LEU A 105 4.11 5.34 -6.54
C LEU A 105 4.22 6.61 -7.35
N PHE A 106 3.84 7.75 -6.76
CA PHE A 106 3.98 9.07 -7.38
C PHE A 106 5.44 9.39 -7.65
N GLN A 107 6.31 9.22 -6.65
CA GLN A 107 7.75 9.46 -6.79
C GLN A 107 8.38 8.49 -7.79
N PHE A 108 8.02 7.21 -7.74
CA PHE A 108 8.47 6.21 -8.69
C PHE A 108 8.09 6.58 -10.14
N GLY A 109 6.87 7.09 -10.34
CA GLY A 109 6.37 7.55 -11.63
C GLY A 109 7.21 8.65 -12.27
N LYS A 110 7.88 9.50 -11.47
CA LYS A 110 8.76 10.59 -11.94
C LYS A 110 10.13 10.09 -12.41
N LEU A 111 10.61 8.97 -11.88
CA LEU A 111 11.98 8.48 -12.14
C LEU A 111 12.13 7.83 -13.52
N GLY A 112 11.11 7.13 -14.03
CA GLY A 112 11.24 6.37 -15.27
C GLY A 112 10.56 7.02 -16.48
N PRO A 113 10.85 6.54 -17.70
CA PRO A 113 10.02 6.80 -18.87
C PRO A 113 8.56 6.46 -18.57
N ALA A 114 7.63 7.35 -18.98
CA ALA A 114 6.24 7.28 -18.54
C ALA A 114 5.56 5.91 -18.77
N LEU A 115 5.86 5.24 -19.89
CA LEU A 115 5.31 3.92 -20.19
C LEU A 115 5.80 2.85 -19.20
N ILE A 116 7.09 2.88 -18.84
CA ILE A 116 7.71 1.87 -17.98
C ILE A 116 7.27 2.09 -16.53
N SER A 117 7.42 3.32 -16.04
CA SER A 117 7.17 3.63 -14.62
C SER A 117 5.68 3.63 -14.26
N LYS A 118 4.79 4.06 -15.17
CA LYS A 118 3.35 4.22 -14.88
C LYS A 118 2.49 3.04 -15.34
N MET A 119 2.96 2.20 -16.26
CA MET A 119 2.20 1.05 -16.74
C MET A 119 2.91 -0.27 -16.50
N LEU A 120 4.11 -0.45 -17.06
CA LEU A 120 4.78 -1.75 -17.06
C LEU A 120 5.12 -2.23 -15.65
N VAL A 121 5.78 -1.40 -14.85
CA VAL A 121 6.24 -1.79 -13.52
C VAL A 121 5.07 -2.05 -12.56
N PRO A 122 4.04 -1.19 -12.44
CA PRO A 122 2.87 -1.51 -11.61
C PRO A 122 2.18 -2.81 -12.03
N ALA A 123 2.04 -3.08 -13.34
CA ALA A 123 1.43 -4.32 -13.83
C ALA A 123 2.28 -5.55 -13.44
N VAL A 124 3.60 -5.49 -13.64
CA VAL A 124 4.53 -6.56 -13.25
C VAL A 124 4.53 -6.75 -11.73
N LEU A 125 4.42 -5.68 -10.94
CA LEU A 125 4.40 -5.76 -9.47
C LEU A 125 3.12 -6.43 -8.96
N VAL A 126 1.95 -6.09 -9.51
CA VAL A 126 0.68 -6.74 -9.16
C VAL A 126 0.72 -8.22 -9.54
N LEU A 127 1.12 -8.55 -10.77
CA LEU A 127 1.26 -9.95 -11.21
C LEU A 127 2.32 -10.70 -10.39
N GLY A 128 3.43 -10.04 -10.07
CA GLY A 128 4.50 -10.58 -9.24
C GLY A 128 4.05 -10.88 -7.82
N LEU A 129 3.26 -10.00 -7.20
CA LEU A 129 2.65 -10.24 -5.88
C LEU A 129 1.61 -11.35 -5.92
N MET A 130 0.80 -11.42 -6.98
CA MET A 130 -0.19 -12.49 -7.16
C MET A 130 0.48 -13.85 -7.35
N LEU A 131 1.64 -13.89 -8.03
CA LEU A 131 2.44 -15.10 -8.24
C LEU A 131 3.47 -15.36 -7.12
N TRP A 132 3.65 -14.42 -6.20
CA TRP A 132 4.60 -14.50 -5.09
C TRP A 132 4.47 -15.78 -4.26
N PRO A 133 3.27 -16.24 -3.83
CA PRO A 133 3.16 -17.49 -3.08
C PRO A 133 3.73 -18.69 -3.83
N LEU A 134 3.60 -18.75 -5.17
CA LEU A 134 4.16 -19.84 -5.99
C LEU A 134 5.69 -19.77 -6.07
N VAL A 135 6.23 -18.56 -6.17
CA VAL A 135 7.69 -18.32 -6.18
C VAL A 135 8.30 -18.67 -4.82
N ASP A 136 7.66 -18.26 -3.73
CA ASP A 136 8.19 -18.42 -2.37
C ASP A 136 8.07 -19.86 -1.85
N SER A 137 6.97 -20.57 -2.17
CA SER A 137 6.76 -21.96 -1.70
C SER A 137 7.41 -23.03 -2.60
N GLY A 138 7.48 -22.80 -3.91
CA GLY A 138 7.92 -23.82 -4.88
C GLY A 138 9.30 -23.55 -5.46
N LEU A 139 9.42 -22.49 -6.25
CA LEU A 139 10.62 -22.23 -7.05
C LEU A 139 11.83 -21.81 -6.21
N GLY A 140 11.60 -20.95 -5.21
CA GLY A 140 12.65 -20.40 -4.35
C GLY A 140 13.43 -21.48 -3.59
N PRO A 141 12.78 -22.35 -2.80
CA PRO A 141 13.44 -23.44 -2.07
C PRO A 141 14.05 -24.49 -3.00
N GLY A 142 13.41 -24.79 -4.13
CA GLY A 142 13.92 -25.75 -5.12
C GLY A 142 15.23 -25.31 -5.76
N ILE A 143 15.36 -24.02 -6.09
CA ILE A 143 16.59 -23.44 -6.66
C ILE A 143 17.68 -23.32 -5.58
N ALA A 144 17.32 -22.90 -4.36
CA ALA A 144 18.27 -22.77 -3.24
C ALA A 144 18.92 -24.11 -2.88
N ARG A 145 18.13 -25.20 -2.85
CA ARG A 145 18.64 -26.55 -2.57
C ARG A 145 19.58 -27.06 -3.67
N ARG A 146 19.35 -26.68 -4.94
CA ARG A 146 20.23 -27.03 -6.06
C ARG A 146 21.54 -26.26 -6.06
N LEU A 147 21.56 -25.03 -5.54
CA LEU A 147 22.72 -24.13 -5.54
C LEU A 147 23.47 -24.10 -4.20
N GLY A 148 23.03 -24.87 -3.20
CA GLY A 148 23.70 -25.00 -1.90
C GLY A 148 23.63 -23.74 -1.03
N TRP A 149 22.58 -22.93 -1.20
CA TRP A 149 22.45 -21.65 -0.50
C TRP A 149 21.94 -21.81 0.94
N HIS A 150 22.43 -20.97 1.84
CA HIS A 150 22.00 -20.94 3.24
C HIS A 150 20.51 -20.58 3.34
N GLU A 151 19.77 -21.34 4.14
CA GLU A 151 18.37 -21.09 4.47
C GLU A 151 18.29 -20.15 5.70
N TRP A 152 17.26 -19.29 5.75
CA TRP A 152 17.05 -18.38 6.88
C TRP A 152 16.51 -19.17 8.10
N PRO A 153 16.82 -18.78 9.36
CA PRO A 153 16.41 -19.54 10.55
C PRO A 153 14.92 -19.41 10.93
N ALA A 154 14.13 -18.66 10.18
CA ALA A 154 12.66 -18.61 10.26
C ALA A 154 12.06 -19.55 9.20
N PRO A 155 10.91 -20.21 9.44
CA PRO A 155 10.60 -21.51 8.86
C PRO A 155 10.60 -21.47 7.32
N LYS A 156 11.54 -22.22 6.73
CA LYS A 156 11.56 -22.65 5.31
C LYS A 156 11.58 -21.55 4.24
N ARG A 157 12.19 -20.38 4.49
CA ARG A 157 12.31 -19.31 3.47
C ARG A 157 13.75 -19.11 2.97
N ASN A 158 13.87 -18.92 1.65
CA ASN A 158 15.13 -18.64 0.96
C ASN A 158 15.62 -17.22 1.29
N VAL A 159 16.91 -17.05 1.57
CA VAL A 159 17.55 -15.74 1.85
C VAL A 159 17.32 -14.74 0.71
N ILE A 160 17.19 -15.20 -0.53
CA ILE A 160 16.94 -14.31 -1.67
C ILE A 160 15.51 -13.78 -1.68
N THR A 161 14.50 -14.61 -1.44
CA THR A 161 13.11 -14.13 -1.43
C THR A 161 12.90 -13.17 -0.25
N GLY A 162 13.52 -13.46 0.90
CA GLY A 162 13.56 -12.56 2.05
C GLY A 162 14.26 -11.22 1.76
N THR A 163 15.44 -11.24 1.14
CA THR A 163 16.19 -10.01 0.81
C THR A 163 15.47 -9.17 -0.24
N ILE A 164 14.88 -9.78 -1.27
CA ILE A 164 14.06 -9.08 -2.28
C ILE A 164 12.87 -8.38 -1.59
N TRP A 165 12.19 -9.07 -0.66
CA TRP A 165 11.06 -8.51 0.07
C TRP A 165 11.47 -7.29 0.92
N ILE A 166 12.54 -7.43 1.70
CA ILE A 166 13.05 -6.33 2.54
C ILE A 166 13.54 -5.16 1.68
N ALA A 167 14.23 -5.44 0.57
CA ALA A 167 14.68 -4.41 -0.36
C ALA A 167 13.48 -3.66 -0.98
N GLY A 168 12.41 -4.37 -1.35
CA GLY A 168 11.17 -3.77 -1.83
C GLY A 168 10.55 -2.81 -0.82
N LEU A 169 10.44 -3.24 0.45
CA LEU A 169 9.93 -2.38 1.54
C LEU A 169 10.83 -1.16 1.78
N ALA A 170 12.16 -1.34 1.75
CA ALA A 170 13.11 -0.26 1.91
C ALA A 170 13.00 0.78 0.78
N ILE A 171 12.78 0.33 -0.46
CA ILE A 171 12.55 1.22 -1.62
C ILE A 171 11.26 2.02 -1.41
N ILE A 172 10.15 1.36 -1.06
CA ILE A 172 8.86 2.04 -0.81
C ILE A 172 9.00 3.09 0.30
N ALA A 173 9.64 2.72 1.41
CA ALA A 173 9.88 3.63 2.53
C ALA A 173 10.75 4.82 2.10
N THR A 174 11.84 4.58 1.37
CA THR A 174 12.75 5.63 0.90
C THR A 174 12.05 6.60 -0.05
N LEU A 175 11.27 6.09 -1.02
CA LEU A 175 10.52 6.92 -1.95
C LEU A 175 9.43 7.75 -1.25
N THR A 176 8.74 7.15 -0.28
CA THR A 176 7.74 7.85 0.54
C THR A 176 8.39 8.97 1.35
N LEU A 177 9.51 8.68 2.02
CA LEU A 177 10.22 9.66 2.84
C LEU A 177 10.83 10.78 2.00
N TRP A 178 11.35 10.47 0.80
CA TRP A 178 11.86 11.49 -0.10
C TRP A 178 10.75 12.46 -0.53
N SER A 179 9.58 11.94 -0.92
CA SER A 179 8.46 12.80 -1.32
C SER A 179 7.87 13.57 -0.15
N ALA A 180 7.77 12.97 1.04
CA ALA A 180 7.19 13.58 2.22
C ALA A 180 8.09 14.62 2.92
N LEU A 181 9.39 14.33 3.06
CA LEU A 181 10.30 15.12 3.91
C LEU A 181 11.26 16.00 3.12
N ALA A 182 11.54 15.66 1.86
CA ALA A 182 12.51 16.38 1.03
C ALA A 182 11.96 16.70 -0.37
N PRO A 183 10.81 17.39 -0.49
CA PRO A 183 10.22 17.69 -1.79
C PRO A 183 11.15 18.54 -2.68
N GLN A 184 11.93 19.44 -2.08
CA GLN A 184 12.91 20.28 -2.78
C GLN A 184 14.20 19.54 -3.18
N LEU A 185 14.43 18.31 -2.70
CA LEU A 185 15.62 17.55 -3.06
C LEU A 185 15.46 17.00 -4.46
N CYS A 186 16.19 17.60 -5.40
CA CYS A 186 16.21 17.19 -6.80
C CYS A 186 17.49 16.42 -7.10
N ILE A 187 17.35 15.18 -7.58
CA ILE A 187 18.46 14.32 -7.96
C ILE A 187 18.57 14.33 -9.49
N PRO A 188 19.76 14.61 -10.07
CA PRO A 188 19.95 14.53 -11.51
C PRO A 188 19.66 13.11 -11.99
N TRP A 189 18.69 12.97 -12.91
CA TRP A 189 18.24 11.67 -13.39
C TRP A 189 18.32 11.58 -14.92
N PRO A 190 18.81 10.45 -15.49
CA PRO A 190 19.18 10.39 -16.89
C PRO A 190 18.01 10.45 -17.89
N TYR A 191 16.80 10.05 -17.48
CA TYR A 191 15.67 9.90 -18.42
C TYR A 191 14.78 11.14 -18.55
N ASN A 192 14.52 11.84 -17.44
CA ASN A 192 13.50 12.89 -17.36
C ASN A 192 14.04 14.24 -16.84
N GLY A 193 15.37 14.39 -16.72
CA GLY A 193 15.99 15.55 -16.06
C GLY A 193 16.03 15.40 -14.53
N PRO A 194 16.26 16.49 -13.77
CA PRO A 194 16.30 16.41 -12.31
C PRO A 194 14.94 15.99 -11.73
N ALA A 195 14.93 14.86 -11.02
CA ALA A 195 13.74 14.35 -10.36
C ALA A 195 13.68 14.90 -8.93
N CYS A 196 12.64 15.68 -8.61
CA CYS A 196 12.40 16.25 -7.30
C CYS A 196 11.39 15.41 -6.50
N GLY A 197 11.43 15.49 -5.17
CA GLY A 197 10.46 14.82 -4.29
C GLY A 197 9.05 15.42 -4.38
N GLY A 198 8.96 16.73 -4.62
CA GLY A 198 7.74 17.55 -4.80
C GLY A 198 7.34 17.63 -6.25
#